data_AF-A0A9E5P3M7-F1
#
_entry.id   AF-A0A9E5P3M7-F1
#
_cell.length_a   1.000
_cell.length_b   1.000
_cell.length_c   1.000
_cell.angle_alpha   90.00
_cell.angle_beta   90.00
_cell.angle_gamma   90.00
#
_symmetry.space_group_name_H-M   'P 1'
#
loop_
_entity.id
_entity.type
_entity.pdbx_description
1 polymer ?
#
loop_
_entity_poly.entity_id
_entity_poly.type
_entity_poly.pdbx_seq_one_letter_code
_entity_poly.pdbx_strand_id
1 'polypeptide(L)'
;MSQDDTLGSGNYRVVFLGVTDGSGTDIQAFSQKLSKQFQISIEKALRIAKSAPLVIKKNVSRSKAERYRQVIGTLGGQVRIEQTDGGIKDHAPSAATGRVDGFETTAIDSQRPVGGSSDSAAQITGVESDRGIGEAYDDAIAGAYEESFTPPTHGPSKALEAQGFQCPSCGLEQPRDTECIKCGVIFQKYEQMADAALHASAEVGEDSTRFEPMPRDMEVNIEHAGFWIRAGACVVDSVVLLVISFALGILLFMTLRPDRNPTALASLNPLFNLISLFLPFAYFIYYLGKRGYTPGKGFLGLQVIRMDGSGLTYGDAAIRSFSYILSSIPLYLGFLWIAFDKRKQGWHDKIAKTQVIRAEDVPAWRKWIALLPVILIPLIGIVAALSLPVYLKYTSRACVVKAVSDLQTVKSHLEEHYYRYDSYPLTGEFRTFLRSSLGRIPRDPFNNGAPYRYQSDGFTFTLWSIGPDREDDHARIAIDPLRSQGFLEKGDIIFTSDAEIDEKLELFGMTPDETEPDGEIFTVTPSPL
;
A
#
# COMPACT_ATOMS: atom_id res chain seq x y z
N MET A 1 34.09 -42.06 -4.86
CA MET A 1 35.28 -41.37 -4.32
C MET A 1 36.10 -40.91 -5.51
N SER A 2 35.90 -39.67 -5.94
CA SER A 2 36.69 -39.02 -7.00
C SER A 2 37.32 -37.77 -6.41
N GLN A 3 38.65 -37.79 -6.37
CA GLN A 3 39.53 -36.75 -5.85
C GLN A 3 39.45 -35.52 -6.75
N ASP A 4 38.88 -34.40 -6.30
CA ASP A 4 39.23 -33.06 -6.82
C ASP A 4 38.80 -31.86 -5.93
N ASP A 5 38.54 -32.05 -4.64
CA ASP A 5 37.96 -31.01 -3.75
C ASP A 5 39.00 -30.24 -2.90
N THR A 6 40.15 -29.85 -3.47
CA THR A 6 41.12 -28.98 -2.76
C THR A 6 41.58 -27.74 -3.56
N LEU A 7 40.72 -27.20 -4.42
CA LEU A 7 41.00 -25.96 -5.18
C LEU A 7 40.28 -24.74 -4.59
N GLY A 8 40.96 -24.03 -3.68
CA GLY A 8 40.86 -22.59 -3.38
C GLY A 8 39.47 -21.96 -3.20
N SER A 9 39.11 -21.62 -1.95
CA SER A 9 37.89 -20.91 -1.53
C SER A 9 37.85 -19.41 -1.88
N GLY A 10 38.27 -19.05 -3.10
CA GLY A 10 38.11 -17.69 -3.65
C GLY A 10 36.74 -17.49 -4.30
N ASN A 11 36.14 -16.31 -4.12
CA ASN A 11 34.96 -15.89 -4.89
C ASN A 11 35.42 -15.38 -6.25
N TYR A 12 34.82 -15.82 -7.34
CA TYR A 12 35.14 -15.35 -8.70
C TYR A 12 33.96 -14.57 -9.29
N ARG A 13 34.27 -13.64 -10.21
CA ARG A 13 33.29 -12.98 -11.08
C ARG A 13 33.52 -13.38 -12.53
N VAL A 14 32.41 -13.58 -13.24
CA VAL A 14 32.38 -14.02 -14.63
C VAL A 14 32.01 -12.82 -15.50
N VAL A 15 32.96 -12.36 -16.32
CA VAL A 15 32.83 -11.20 -17.20
C VAL A 15 32.73 -11.67 -18.64
N PHE A 16 31.63 -11.35 -19.31
CA PHE A 16 31.45 -11.58 -20.74
C PHE A 16 32.17 -10.48 -21.52
N LEU A 17 33.01 -10.87 -22.48
CA LEU A 17 33.83 -9.95 -23.28
C LEU A 17 33.28 -9.69 -24.68
N GLY A 18 32.34 -10.51 -25.17
CA GLY A 18 31.76 -10.37 -26.52
C GLY A 18 31.67 -11.69 -27.27
N VAL A 19 31.22 -11.64 -28.51
CA VAL A 19 31.14 -12.78 -29.45
C VAL A 19 32.42 -12.82 -30.31
N THR A 20 32.89 -14.01 -30.68
CA THR A 20 34.23 -14.22 -31.28
C THR A 20 34.43 -13.55 -32.64
N ASP A 21 33.37 -13.23 -33.40
CA ASP A 21 33.48 -12.55 -34.68
C ASP A 21 32.52 -11.34 -34.72
N GLY A 22 33.08 -10.14 -34.86
CA GLY A 22 32.39 -8.85 -34.73
C GLY A 22 31.42 -8.50 -35.87
N SER A 23 30.99 -9.48 -36.66
CA SER A 23 29.97 -9.30 -37.68
C SER A 23 28.59 -9.25 -37.00
N GLY A 24 27.77 -8.23 -37.25
CA GLY A 24 26.47 -8.08 -36.58
C GLY A 24 25.52 -9.28 -36.76
N THR A 25 25.79 -10.15 -37.74
CA THR A 25 25.16 -11.45 -38.01
C THR A 25 25.44 -12.51 -36.94
N ASP A 26 26.65 -12.56 -36.37
CA ASP A 26 27.00 -13.53 -35.32
C ASP A 26 26.35 -13.20 -33.98
N ILE A 27 26.09 -11.92 -33.71
CA ILE A 27 25.38 -11.47 -32.49
C ILE A 27 23.96 -12.02 -32.46
N GLN A 28 23.28 -12.09 -33.62
CA GLN A 28 21.92 -12.64 -33.70
C GLN A 28 21.93 -14.16 -33.52
N ALA A 29 22.84 -14.87 -34.19
CA ALA A 29 22.99 -16.32 -34.06
C ALA A 29 23.37 -16.73 -32.62
N PHE A 30 24.30 -16.00 -32.00
CA PHE A 30 24.68 -16.18 -30.61
C PHE A 30 23.49 -15.95 -29.66
N SER A 31 22.73 -14.87 -29.88
CA SER A 31 21.58 -14.52 -29.03
C SER A 31 20.45 -15.55 -29.11
N GLN A 32 20.21 -16.15 -30.28
CA GLN A 32 19.25 -17.25 -30.44
C GLN A 32 19.70 -18.52 -29.69
N LYS A 33 20.97 -18.90 -29.83
CA LYS A 33 21.55 -20.04 -29.10
C LYS A 33 21.53 -19.81 -27.58
N LEU A 34 21.85 -18.58 -27.13
CA LEU A 34 21.83 -18.17 -25.73
C LEU A 34 20.40 -18.18 -25.15
N SER A 35 19.42 -17.68 -25.91
CA SER A 35 18.00 -17.68 -25.55
C SER A 35 17.49 -19.10 -25.34
N LYS A 36 17.83 -20.02 -26.26
CA LYS A 36 17.44 -21.44 -26.16
C LYS A 36 18.10 -22.14 -24.97
N GLN A 37 19.40 -21.90 -24.73
CA GLN A 37 20.16 -22.55 -23.66
C GLN A 37 19.75 -22.10 -22.25
N PHE A 38 19.44 -20.80 -22.08
CA PHE A 38 19.14 -20.21 -20.77
C PHE A 38 17.66 -19.88 -20.55
N GLN A 39 16.78 -20.23 -21.51
CA GLN A 39 15.34 -19.94 -21.48
C GLN A 39 15.03 -18.45 -21.19
N ILE A 40 15.81 -17.55 -21.80
CA ILE A 40 15.60 -16.09 -21.70
C ILE A 40 15.00 -15.54 -22.99
N SER A 41 14.27 -14.43 -22.93
CA SER A 41 13.72 -13.79 -24.14
C SER A 41 14.83 -13.36 -25.11
N ILE A 42 14.55 -13.43 -26.42
CA ILE A 42 15.52 -13.11 -27.47
C ILE A 42 16.03 -11.66 -27.36
N GLU A 43 15.17 -10.72 -26.97
CA GLU A 43 15.53 -9.32 -26.73
C GLU A 43 16.53 -9.17 -25.57
N LYS A 44 16.36 -9.95 -24.50
CA LYS A 44 17.27 -9.95 -23.35
C LYS A 44 18.63 -10.56 -23.73
N ALA A 45 18.64 -11.61 -24.54
CA ALA A 45 19.86 -12.21 -25.08
C ALA A 45 20.62 -11.23 -25.98
N LEU A 46 19.92 -10.54 -26.89
CA LEU A 46 20.50 -9.50 -27.75
C LEU A 46 21.10 -8.34 -26.94
N ARG A 47 20.41 -7.91 -25.88
CA ARG A 47 20.93 -6.86 -24.99
C ARG A 47 22.21 -7.30 -24.28
N ILE A 48 22.27 -8.54 -23.79
CA ILE A 48 23.48 -9.11 -23.17
C ILE A 48 24.63 -9.15 -24.17
N ALA A 49 24.37 -9.63 -25.39
CA ALA A 49 25.39 -9.74 -26.43
C ALA A 49 25.96 -8.38 -26.86
N LYS A 50 25.11 -7.35 -26.95
CA LYS A 50 25.52 -5.97 -27.31
C LYS A 50 26.17 -5.19 -26.17
N SER A 51 25.91 -5.56 -24.92
CA SER A 51 26.40 -4.81 -23.74
C SER A 51 27.76 -5.30 -23.23
N ALA A 52 28.51 -6.05 -24.04
CA ALA A 52 29.85 -6.47 -23.69
C ALA A 52 30.81 -5.26 -23.59
N PRO A 53 31.67 -5.17 -22.56
CA PRO A 53 31.86 -6.14 -21.49
C PRO A 53 30.81 -6.06 -20.36
N LEU A 54 30.28 -7.22 -19.92
CA LEU A 54 29.21 -7.31 -18.90
C LEU A 54 29.51 -8.37 -17.84
N VAL A 55 29.27 -8.07 -16.56
CA VAL A 55 29.37 -9.06 -15.48
C VAL A 55 28.11 -9.92 -15.44
N ILE A 56 28.23 -11.20 -15.80
CA ILE A 56 27.10 -12.15 -15.80
C ILE A 56 26.78 -12.62 -14.38
N LYS A 57 27.81 -12.95 -13.60
CA LYS A 57 27.65 -13.48 -12.24
C LYS A 57 28.82 -13.09 -11.35
N LYS A 58 28.51 -12.74 -10.10
CA LYS A 58 29.48 -12.43 -9.02
C LYS A 58 29.41 -13.53 -7.95
N ASN A 59 30.49 -13.67 -7.17
CA ASN A 59 30.59 -14.58 -6.02
C ASN A 59 30.27 -16.04 -6.34
N VAL A 60 30.89 -16.56 -7.40
CA VAL A 60 30.79 -17.98 -7.78
C VAL A 60 32.07 -18.72 -7.46
N SER A 61 31.95 -20.00 -7.09
CA SER A 61 33.10 -20.90 -6.96
C SER A 61 33.82 -21.04 -8.30
N ARG A 62 35.12 -21.37 -8.26
CA ARG A 62 35.94 -21.57 -9.46
C ARG A 62 35.33 -22.59 -10.43
N SER A 63 34.91 -23.74 -9.91
CA SER A 63 34.27 -24.81 -10.70
C SER A 63 33.00 -24.33 -11.42
N LYS A 64 32.19 -23.50 -10.76
CA LYS A 64 30.97 -22.93 -11.36
C LYS A 64 31.29 -21.84 -12.39
N ALA A 65 32.31 -21.01 -12.14
CA ALA A 65 32.78 -20.01 -13.10
C ALA A 65 33.34 -20.65 -14.38
N GLU A 66 34.10 -21.74 -14.25
CA GLU A 66 34.63 -22.51 -15.39
C GLU A 66 33.50 -23.15 -16.22
N ARG A 67 32.43 -23.63 -15.56
CA ARG A 67 31.23 -24.13 -16.24
C ARG A 67 30.55 -23.04 -17.09
N TYR A 68 30.44 -21.82 -16.58
CA TYR A 68 29.92 -20.68 -17.37
C TYR A 68 30.81 -20.38 -18.58
N ARG A 69 32.13 -20.41 -18.41
CA ARG A 69 33.08 -20.21 -19.53
C ARG A 69 32.91 -21.28 -20.60
N GLN A 70 32.75 -22.55 -20.22
CA GLN A 70 32.59 -23.64 -21.17
C GLN A 70 31.26 -23.53 -21.94
N VAL A 71 30.14 -23.30 -21.25
CA VAL A 71 28.82 -23.19 -21.88
C VAL A 71 28.76 -21.97 -22.81
N ILE A 72 29.24 -20.81 -22.37
CA ILE A 72 29.21 -19.61 -23.21
C ILE A 72 30.21 -19.72 -24.38
N GLY A 73 31.35 -20.38 -24.17
CA GLY A 73 32.31 -20.71 -25.22
C GLY A 73 31.70 -21.58 -26.32
N THR A 74 30.95 -22.64 -25.97
CA THR A 74 30.25 -23.49 -26.96
C THR A 74 29.20 -22.74 -27.79
N LEU A 75 28.71 -21.61 -27.28
CA LEU A 75 27.74 -20.77 -27.97
C LEU A 75 28.41 -19.74 -28.89
N GLY A 76 29.74 -19.54 -28.80
CA GLY A 76 30.51 -18.55 -29.56
C GLY A 76 30.88 -17.28 -28.78
N GLY A 77 30.75 -17.29 -27.46
CA GLY A 77 31.04 -16.13 -26.60
C GLY A 77 32.37 -16.23 -25.84
N GLN A 78 33.03 -15.10 -25.63
CA GLN A 78 34.25 -15.00 -24.83
C GLN A 78 33.95 -14.57 -23.39
N VAL A 79 34.58 -15.26 -22.43
CA VAL A 79 34.36 -15.04 -20.99
C VAL A 79 35.70 -15.00 -20.26
N ARG A 80 35.90 -13.94 -19.47
CA ARG A 80 37.01 -13.78 -18.53
C ARG A 80 36.54 -14.07 -17.11
N ILE A 81 37.33 -14.84 -16.38
CA ILE A 81 37.09 -15.16 -14.97
C ILE A 81 38.10 -14.36 -14.16
N GLU A 82 37.62 -13.58 -13.19
CA GLU A 82 38.47 -12.77 -12.31
C GLU A 82 38.23 -13.16 -10.85
N GLN A 83 39.30 -13.30 -10.07
CA GLN A 83 39.20 -13.56 -8.64
C GLN A 83 38.78 -12.26 -7.93
N THR A 84 37.76 -12.38 -7.08
CA THR A 84 37.24 -11.29 -6.26
C THR A 84 37.82 -11.47 -4.87
N ASP A 85 38.89 -10.71 -4.58
CA ASP A 85 39.46 -10.66 -3.24
C ASP A 85 38.42 -10.03 -2.30
N GLY A 86 38.17 -10.68 -1.16
CA GLY A 86 37.19 -10.23 -0.18
C GLY A 86 37.56 -8.85 0.36
N GLY A 87 36.88 -7.82 -0.13
CA GLY A 87 37.04 -6.44 0.35
C GLY A 87 35.91 -5.56 -0.17
N ILE A 88 34.99 -5.19 0.73
CA ILE A 88 34.04 -4.10 0.52
C ILE A 88 34.85 -2.82 0.32
N LYS A 89 34.80 -2.21 -0.87
CA LYS A 89 34.93 -0.76 -1.07
C LYS A 89 34.12 -0.31 -2.27
N ASP A 90 33.03 0.40 -2.00
CA ASP A 90 32.44 1.36 -2.92
C ASP A 90 33.45 2.48 -3.14
N HIS A 91 34.06 2.59 -4.32
CA HIS A 91 34.69 3.82 -4.77
C HIS A 91 34.47 4.03 -6.27
N ALA A 92 33.93 5.21 -6.57
CA ALA A 92 33.84 5.80 -7.90
C ALA A 92 35.21 5.83 -8.62
N PRO A 93 35.25 5.87 -9.96
CA PRO A 93 36.51 5.98 -10.67
C PRO A 93 37.04 7.42 -10.58
N SER A 94 38.14 7.60 -9.85
CA SER A 94 39.01 8.77 -9.95
C SER A 94 39.96 8.60 -11.14
N ALA A 95 40.14 9.69 -11.86
CA ALA A 95 40.94 9.82 -13.06
C ALA A 95 42.39 9.34 -12.88
N ALA A 96 42.85 8.49 -13.80
CA ALA A 96 44.26 8.21 -14.00
C ALA A 96 44.79 9.18 -15.07
N THR A 97 45.50 10.21 -14.62
CA THR A 97 46.46 10.98 -15.40
C THR A 97 47.66 10.09 -15.76
N GLY A 98 47.89 9.90 -17.05
CA GLY A 98 49.10 9.32 -17.62
C GLY A 98 49.37 10.00 -18.96
N ARG A 99 50.30 10.94 -18.95
CA ARG A 99 50.77 11.81 -20.05
C ARG A 99 51.71 11.03 -21.00
N VAL A 100 52.03 11.67 -22.13
CA VAL A 100 53.08 11.42 -23.16
C VAL A 100 52.44 10.81 -24.43
N ASP A 101 52.48 11.36 -25.64
CA ASP A 101 53.05 12.58 -26.23
C ASP A 101 52.36 12.82 -27.60
N GLY A 102 52.39 14.07 -28.09
CA GLY A 102 52.48 14.32 -29.52
C GLY A 102 51.42 15.26 -30.11
N PHE A 103 51.87 16.46 -30.51
CA PHE A 103 51.48 17.25 -31.68
C PHE A 103 50.00 17.64 -31.88
N GLU A 104 49.59 18.84 -32.30
CA GLU A 104 50.12 20.19 -32.51
C GLU A 104 48.88 20.96 -33.01
N THR A 105 48.68 22.23 -32.63
CA THR A 105 47.95 23.30 -33.39
C THR A 105 46.45 23.05 -33.74
N THR A 106 45.49 23.97 -33.66
CA THR A 106 45.37 25.42 -33.92
C THR A 106 43.92 25.75 -33.50
N ALA A 107 43.65 26.71 -32.61
CA ALA A 107 43.49 28.15 -32.85
C ALA A 107 42.07 28.59 -33.29
N ILE A 108 41.51 29.55 -32.51
CA ILE A 108 40.63 30.68 -32.92
C ILE A 108 39.15 30.29 -33.21
N ASP A 109 38.07 30.99 -32.86
CA ASP A 109 37.67 32.27 -32.23
C ASP A 109 36.23 32.03 -31.72
N SER A 110 35.76 32.49 -30.55
CA SER A 110 35.11 33.80 -30.28
C SER A 110 33.94 34.12 -31.26
N GLN A 111 32.73 34.58 -30.92
CA GLN A 111 32.05 35.28 -29.80
C GLN A 111 30.55 34.85 -29.89
N ARG A 112 29.74 34.68 -28.82
CA ARG A 112 28.91 35.68 -28.08
C ARG A 112 28.33 36.84 -28.92
N PRO A 113 27.24 37.56 -28.51
CA PRO A 113 26.29 37.32 -27.39
C PRO A 113 24.79 37.69 -27.66
N VAL A 114 23.92 37.23 -26.72
CA VAL A 114 22.83 37.94 -25.98
C VAL A 114 21.64 38.64 -26.70
N GLY A 115 20.44 38.35 -26.15
CA GLY A 115 19.25 39.21 -26.07
C GLY A 115 17.97 38.46 -26.49
N GLY A 116 16.85 38.36 -25.76
CA GLY A 116 16.34 39.03 -24.57
C GLY A 116 14.88 39.47 -24.83
N SER A 117 13.94 39.08 -23.94
CA SER A 117 12.59 39.68 -23.68
C SER A 117 11.56 39.68 -24.84
N SER A 118 10.23 39.66 -24.69
CA SER A 118 9.25 39.66 -23.58
C SER A 118 7.82 39.63 -24.22
N ASP A 119 6.81 39.27 -23.42
CA ASP A 119 5.40 39.75 -23.46
C ASP A 119 4.52 39.43 -24.71
N SER A 120 3.19 39.25 -24.66
CA SER A 120 2.14 39.25 -23.64
C SER A 120 0.81 38.81 -24.33
N ALA A 121 -0.05 38.06 -23.64
CA ALA A 121 -1.45 38.37 -23.26
C ALA A 121 -2.58 38.31 -24.33
N ALA A 122 -3.64 37.54 -24.01
CA ALA A 122 -5.10 37.81 -24.16
C ALA A 122 -5.88 36.47 -24.19
N GLN A 123 -6.52 36.03 -23.10
CA GLN A 123 -7.90 36.31 -22.64
C GLN A 123 -9.00 35.47 -23.33
N ILE A 124 -9.68 34.57 -22.59
CA ILE A 124 -11.10 34.63 -22.09
C ILE A 124 -12.09 34.26 -23.22
N THR A 125 -13.08 33.35 -23.18
CA THR A 125 -14.06 32.72 -22.24
C THR A 125 -14.53 31.41 -22.93
N GLY A 126 -14.96 30.31 -22.31
CA GLY A 126 -16.05 30.15 -21.35
C GLY A 126 -17.38 29.81 -22.07
N VAL A 127 -18.05 28.71 -21.63
CA VAL A 127 -19.51 28.43 -21.62
C VAL A 127 -19.98 27.12 -22.30
N GLU A 128 -20.41 26.19 -21.40
CA GLU A 128 -21.59 25.28 -21.36
C GLU A 128 -21.89 24.27 -22.49
N SER A 129 -21.94 22.96 -22.15
CA SER A 129 -23.14 22.11 -21.88
C SER A 129 -23.82 21.65 -23.18
N ASP A 130 -24.18 20.39 -23.41
CA ASP A 130 -25.06 19.55 -22.59
C ASP A 130 -25.02 18.08 -23.10
N ARG A 131 -25.67 17.21 -22.33
CA ARG A 131 -26.03 15.77 -22.53
C ARG A 131 -26.43 15.41 -23.99
N GLY A 132 -26.37 14.19 -24.53
CA GLY A 132 -26.45 12.82 -24.02
C GLY A 132 -27.46 12.01 -24.87
N ILE A 133 -27.20 10.70 -25.06
CA ILE A 133 -28.15 9.60 -25.37
C ILE A 133 -28.51 9.28 -26.85
N GLY A 134 -28.40 7.97 -27.19
CA GLY A 134 -29.28 7.22 -28.11
C GLY A 134 -28.70 6.90 -29.50
N GLU A 135 -28.12 5.72 -29.74
CA GLU A 135 -28.76 4.47 -30.23
C GLU A 135 -29.26 4.47 -31.68
N ALA A 136 -28.78 3.44 -32.42
CA ALA A 136 -29.35 2.76 -33.58
C ALA A 136 -29.50 3.53 -34.91
N TYR A 137 -28.80 3.05 -35.95
CA TYR A 137 -29.35 3.02 -37.31
C TYR A 137 -28.64 1.93 -38.14
N ASP A 138 -29.37 0.84 -38.39
CA ASP A 138 -29.14 -0.10 -39.49
C ASP A 138 -29.85 0.41 -40.76
N ASP A 139 -29.39 -0.15 -41.88
CA ASP A 139 -30.01 -0.24 -43.20
C ASP A 139 -29.73 0.81 -44.30
N ALA A 140 -29.24 0.21 -45.40
CA ALA A 140 -29.41 0.54 -46.80
C ALA A 140 -28.65 1.75 -47.37
N ILE A 141 -27.72 1.47 -48.28
CA ILE A 141 -27.86 1.79 -49.72
C ILE A 141 -26.90 0.92 -50.53
N ALA A 142 -27.48 0.15 -51.46
CA ALA A 142 -26.82 -0.53 -52.56
C ALA A 142 -27.17 0.22 -53.86
N GLY A 143 -26.27 0.19 -54.84
CA GLY A 143 -26.62 0.48 -56.23
C GLY A 143 -25.46 0.96 -57.11
N ALA A 144 -24.96 0.03 -57.95
CA ALA A 144 -24.53 0.14 -59.37
C ALA A 144 -23.55 1.28 -59.77
N TYR A 145 -22.59 1.17 -60.70
CA TYR A 145 -22.48 0.42 -61.95
C TYR A 145 -21.01 0.42 -62.45
N GLU A 146 -20.72 -0.51 -63.35
CA GLU A 146 -19.44 -0.88 -64.00
C GLU A 146 -18.91 0.15 -65.02
N GLU A 147 -17.60 0.12 -65.30
CA GLU A 147 -17.07 0.10 -66.68
C GLU A 147 -15.63 -0.49 -66.81
N SER A 148 -15.55 -1.53 -67.64
CA SER A 148 -14.48 -2.19 -68.45
C SER A 148 -13.00 -1.73 -68.49
N PHE A 149 -12.07 -2.71 -68.56
CA PHE A 149 -11.11 -2.94 -69.67
C PHE A 149 -10.38 -4.31 -69.54
N THR A 150 -10.15 -5.03 -70.64
CA THR A 150 -9.51 -6.38 -70.78
C THR A 150 -8.23 -6.27 -71.67
N PRO A 151 -7.46 -7.34 -72.08
CA PRO A 151 -7.14 -8.70 -71.59
C PRO A 151 -5.57 -8.92 -71.50
N PRO A 152 -4.93 -10.12 -71.48
CA PRO A 152 -4.96 -11.14 -72.55
C PRO A 152 -5.10 -12.61 -72.09
N THR A 153 -5.54 -13.40 -73.07
CA THR A 153 -5.81 -14.83 -73.10
C THR A 153 -4.56 -15.72 -73.17
N HIS A 154 -4.58 -16.87 -72.49
CA HIS A 154 -3.88 -18.08 -72.95
C HIS A 154 -4.88 -19.21 -73.16
N GLY A 155 -4.91 -19.72 -74.39
CA GLY A 155 -5.75 -20.82 -74.84
C GLY A 155 -5.25 -22.21 -74.39
N PRO A 156 -6.01 -23.27 -74.72
CA PRO A 156 -6.08 -24.50 -73.94
C PRO A 156 -4.96 -25.49 -74.29
N SER A 157 -4.30 -26.05 -73.29
CA SER A 157 -3.51 -27.27 -73.45
C SER A 157 -4.24 -28.46 -72.84
N LYS A 158 -4.83 -29.24 -73.74
CA LYS A 158 -4.99 -30.71 -73.68
C LYS A 158 -5.61 -31.31 -72.43
N ALA A 159 -6.82 -31.84 -72.63
CA ALA A 159 -7.39 -32.94 -71.89
C ALA A 159 -6.33 -34.03 -71.60
N LEU A 160 -5.94 -34.12 -70.33
CA LEU A 160 -5.25 -35.26 -69.77
C LEU A 160 -6.05 -35.66 -68.51
N GLU A 161 -6.75 -36.78 -68.65
CA GLU A 161 -7.24 -37.67 -67.59
C GLU A 161 -7.81 -37.05 -66.31
N ALA A 162 -9.14 -37.09 -66.23
CA ALA A 162 -9.92 -36.83 -65.04
C ALA A 162 -9.55 -37.81 -63.90
N GLN A 163 -8.63 -37.40 -63.04
CA GLN A 163 -8.49 -37.91 -61.69
C GLN A 163 -8.78 -36.75 -60.74
N GLY A 164 -9.86 -36.88 -59.95
CA GLY A 164 -10.27 -35.86 -59.00
C GLY A 164 -9.17 -35.65 -57.97
N PHE A 165 -8.55 -34.47 -57.98
CA PHE A 165 -7.61 -34.05 -56.96
C PHE A 165 -8.39 -33.35 -55.84
N GLN A 166 -8.28 -33.86 -54.61
CA GLN A 166 -8.94 -33.26 -53.46
C GLN A 166 -8.05 -32.16 -52.85
N CYS A 167 -8.58 -30.95 -52.74
CA CYS A 167 -7.85 -29.84 -52.14
C CYS A 167 -7.56 -30.11 -50.64
N PRO A 168 -6.29 -30.10 -50.19
CA PRO A 168 -5.93 -30.42 -48.80
C PRO A 168 -6.37 -29.36 -47.79
N SER A 169 -6.69 -28.13 -48.24
CA SER A 169 -7.14 -27.06 -47.35
C SER A 169 -8.66 -27.03 -47.15
N CYS A 170 -9.46 -27.35 -48.17
CA CYS A 170 -10.92 -27.19 -48.11
C CYS A 170 -11.73 -28.45 -48.50
N GLY A 171 -11.04 -29.52 -48.93
CA GLY A 171 -11.64 -30.81 -49.23
C GLY A 171 -12.40 -30.90 -50.56
N LEU A 172 -12.39 -29.87 -51.42
CA LEU A 172 -13.08 -29.90 -52.72
C LEU A 172 -12.35 -30.83 -53.70
N GLU A 173 -13.10 -31.74 -54.33
CA GLU A 173 -12.62 -32.53 -55.48
C GLU A 173 -12.74 -31.73 -56.77
N GLN A 174 -11.62 -31.51 -57.44
CA GLN A 174 -11.55 -30.80 -58.71
C GLN A 174 -10.48 -31.42 -59.62
N PRO A 175 -10.55 -31.25 -60.95
CA PRO A 175 -9.41 -31.56 -61.81
C PRO A 175 -8.18 -30.76 -61.36
N ARG A 176 -6.98 -31.33 -61.54
CA ARG A 176 -5.73 -30.75 -61.01
C ARG A 176 -5.38 -29.47 -61.77
N ASP A 177 -5.70 -28.33 -61.17
CA ASP A 177 -5.31 -26.99 -61.63
C ASP A 177 -4.20 -26.42 -60.72
N THR A 178 -3.65 -25.25 -61.02
CA THR A 178 -2.61 -24.56 -60.23
C THR A 178 -3.13 -24.03 -58.89
N GLU A 179 -4.42 -23.73 -58.81
CA GLU A 179 -5.08 -23.23 -57.61
C GLU A 179 -6.45 -23.87 -57.35
N CYS A 180 -6.92 -23.78 -56.12
CA CYS A 180 -8.25 -24.25 -55.76
C CYS A 180 -9.33 -23.26 -56.18
N ILE A 181 -10.30 -23.70 -56.99
CA ILE A 181 -11.42 -22.87 -57.46
C ILE A 181 -12.25 -22.34 -56.29
N LYS A 182 -12.33 -23.07 -55.18
CA LYS A 182 -13.14 -22.69 -54.01
C LYS A 182 -12.40 -21.83 -52.99
N CYS A 183 -11.13 -22.11 -52.70
CA CYS A 183 -10.41 -21.45 -51.60
C CYS A 183 -9.16 -20.67 -52.02
N GLY A 184 -8.82 -20.65 -53.32
CA GLY A 184 -7.68 -19.90 -53.86
C GLY A 184 -6.31 -20.44 -53.43
N VAL A 185 -6.26 -21.64 -52.86
CA VAL A 185 -5.00 -22.25 -52.41
C VAL A 185 -4.18 -22.73 -53.60
N ILE A 186 -2.94 -22.25 -53.70
CA ILE A 186 -1.96 -22.65 -54.72
C ILE A 186 -1.32 -23.98 -54.32
N PHE A 187 -1.52 -25.04 -55.10
CA PHE A 187 -1.12 -26.40 -54.73
C PHE A 187 0.39 -26.61 -54.66
N GLN A 188 1.15 -25.96 -55.55
CA GLN A 188 2.62 -26.05 -55.58
C GLN A 188 3.25 -25.64 -54.24
N LYS A 189 2.65 -24.67 -53.53
CA LYS A 189 3.14 -24.19 -52.23
C LYS A 189 2.87 -25.21 -51.12
N TYR A 190 1.76 -25.94 -51.20
CA TYR A 190 1.42 -27.00 -50.25
C TYR A 190 2.27 -28.25 -50.45
N GLU A 191 2.53 -28.64 -51.70
CA GLU A 191 3.43 -29.77 -52.01
C GLU A 191 4.85 -29.50 -51.51
N GLN A 192 5.38 -28.29 -51.72
CA GLN A 192 6.69 -27.89 -51.17
C GLN A 192 6.74 -27.92 -49.63
N MET A 193 5.65 -27.56 -48.96
CA MET A 193 5.57 -27.65 -47.50
C MET A 193 5.47 -29.10 -47.01
N ALA A 194 4.76 -29.95 -47.76
CA ALA A 194 4.65 -31.38 -47.46
C ALA A 194 5.99 -32.10 -47.65
N ASP A 195 6.71 -31.81 -48.74
CA ASP A 195 8.05 -32.36 -49.01
C ASP A 195 9.07 -31.85 -47.99
N ALA A 196 9.00 -30.57 -47.58
CA ALA A 196 9.83 -30.02 -46.51
C ALA A 196 9.54 -30.69 -45.15
N ALA A 197 8.28 -31.02 -44.85
CA ALA A 197 7.91 -31.76 -43.64
C ALA A 197 8.39 -33.22 -43.68
N LEU A 198 8.36 -33.85 -44.86
CA LEU A 198 8.88 -35.20 -45.07
C LEU A 198 10.41 -35.25 -44.93
N HIS A 199 11.12 -34.27 -45.46
CA HIS A 199 12.58 -34.15 -45.28
C HIS A 199 12.95 -33.80 -43.84
N ALA A 200 12.19 -32.94 -43.16
CA ALA A 200 12.39 -32.63 -41.75
C ALA A 200 12.16 -33.85 -40.82
N SER A 201 11.28 -34.78 -41.22
CA SER A 201 11.06 -36.04 -40.50
C SER A 201 12.06 -37.14 -40.89
N ALA A 202 12.63 -37.11 -42.10
CA ALA A 202 13.69 -38.01 -42.53
C ALA A 202 15.07 -37.67 -41.94
N GLU A 203 15.33 -36.41 -41.58
CA GLU A 203 16.57 -36.01 -40.88
C GLU A 203 16.57 -36.36 -39.38
N VAL A 204 15.42 -36.72 -38.81
CA VAL A 204 15.34 -37.33 -37.46
C VAL A 204 15.56 -38.84 -37.61
N GLY A 205 16.76 -39.19 -38.07
CA GLY A 205 17.22 -40.57 -38.15
C GLY A 205 17.41 -41.17 -36.75
N GLU A 206 16.63 -42.23 -36.47
CA GLU A 206 17.04 -43.46 -35.79
C GLU A 206 17.88 -43.37 -34.49
N ASP A 207 17.76 -42.30 -33.70
CA ASP A 207 18.27 -42.20 -32.31
C ASP A 207 17.22 -41.60 -31.35
N SER A 208 15.93 -41.76 -31.66
CA SER A 208 14.82 -41.18 -30.88
C SER A 208 14.10 -42.17 -29.96
N THR A 209 14.54 -43.44 -29.89
CA THR A 209 13.94 -44.44 -28.99
C THR A 209 14.60 -44.52 -27.62
N ARG A 210 15.67 -43.75 -27.37
CA ARG A 210 16.24 -43.56 -26.03
C ARG A 210 15.66 -42.31 -25.37
N PHE A 211 14.35 -42.31 -25.14
CA PHE A 211 13.75 -41.41 -24.16
C PHE A 211 14.16 -41.95 -22.78
N GLU A 212 15.35 -41.59 -22.31
CA GLU A 212 15.70 -41.80 -20.91
C GLU A 212 14.61 -41.11 -20.07
N PRO A 213 13.93 -41.82 -19.16
CA PRO A 213 12.94 -41.19 -18.30
C PRO A 213 13.62 -40.02 -17.61
N MET A 214 12.99 -38.84 -17.64
CA MET A 214 13.48 -37.67 -16.93
C MET A 214 13.89 -38.09 -15.51
N PRO A 215 15.11 -37.72 -15.05
CA PRO A 215 15.57 -38.05 -13.70
C PRO A 215 14.47 -37.68 -12.69
N ARG A 216 13.99 -38.69 -11.94
CA ARG A 216 12.89 -38.58 -10.96
C ARG A 216 13.23 -37.69 -9.75
N ASP A 217 14.43 -37.17 -9.74
CA ASP A 217 15.10 -36.46 -8.66
C ASP A 217 15.47 -35.02 -9.05
N MET A 218 14.75 -34.41 -10.00
CA MET A 218 14.73 -32.94 -10.06
C MET A 218 14.03 -32.41 -8.81
N GLU A 219 14.76 -32.40 -7.69
CA GLU A 219 14.39 -31.71 -6.46
C GLU A 219 14.27 -30.22 -6.80
N VAL A 220 13.05 -29.79 -7.13
CA VAL A 220 12.71 -28.38 -7.18
C VAL A 220 12.96 -27.84 -5.78
N ASN A 221 14.06 -27.12 -5.61
CA ASN A 221 14.40 -26.50 -4.33
C ASN A 221 13.42 -25.36 -4.08
N ILE A 222 12.35 -25.68 -3.36
CA ILE A 222 11.32 -24.72 -2.98
C ILE A 222 11.88 -23.85 -1.86
N GLU A 223 12.20 -22.59 -2.17
CA GLU A 223 12.63 -21.64 -1.16
C GLU A 223 11.43 -21.21 -0.30
N HIS A 224 11.39 -21.70 0.94
CA HIS A 224 10.34 -21.38 1.89
C HIS A 224 10.47 -19.94 2.43
N ALA A 225 9.35 -19.23 2.48
CA ALA A 225 9.31 -17.88 3.01
C ALA A 225 9.37 -17.88 4.55
N GLY A 226 10.38 -17.22 5.12
CA GLY A 226 10.56 -17.08 6.57
C GLY A 226 9.54 -16.16 7.26
N PHE A 227 9.64 -16.05 8.58
CA PHE A 227 8.69 -15.32 9.44
C PHE A 227 8.59 -13.81 9.09
N TRP A 228 9.71 -13.09 9.05
CA TRP A 228 9.72 -11.63 8.90
C TRP A 228 9.14 -11.12 7.59
N ILE A 229 9.40 -11.80 6.47
CA ILE A 229 8.84 -11.41 5.16
C ILE A 229 7.32 -11.64 5.12
N ARG A 230 6.81 -12.64 5.83
CA ARG A 230 5.37 -12.86 6.00
C ARG A 230 4.75 -11.79 6.92
N ALA A 231 5.43 -11.43 8.01
CA ALA A 231 4.98 -10.34 8.89
C ALA A 231 4.89 -9.01 8.14
N GLY A 232 5.91 -8.68 7.33
CA GLY A 232 5.87 -7.51 6.44
C GLY A 232 4.71 -7.54 5.44
N ALA A 233 4.42 -8.70 4.84
CA ALA A 233 3.27 -8.87 3.95
C ALA A 233 1.94 -8.62 4.68
N CYS A 234 1.81 -9.15 5.90
CA CYS A 234 0.63 -8.94 6.75
C CYS A 234 0.44 -7.46 7.12
N VAL A 235 1.51 -6.71 7.33
CA VAL A 235 1.42 -5.26 7.62
C VAL A 235 0.92 -4.50 6.39
N VAL A 236 1.43 -4.82 5.19
CA VAL A 236 0.93 -4.22 3.95
C VAL A 236 -0.56 -4.54 3.75
N ASP A 237 -0.96 -5.81 3.95
CA ASP A 237 -2.37 -6.21 3.90
C ASP A 237 -3.22 -5.47 4.95
N SER A 238 -2.66 -5.20 6.15
CA SER A 238 -3.34 -4.45 7.21
C SER A 238 -3.57 -2.99 6.84
N VAL A 239 -2.63 -2.35 6.14
CA VAL A 239 -2.80 -0.98 5.62
C VAL A 239 -3.88 -0.95 4.55
N VAL A 240 -3.90 -1.94 3.64
CA VAL A 240 -4.95 -2.06 2.62
C VAL A 240 -6.32 -2.21 3.26
N LEU A 241 -6.45 -3.12 4.23
CA LEU A 241 -7.70 -3.31 4.98
C LEU A 241 -8.11 -2.05 5.76
N LEU A 242 -7.15 -1.36 6.38
CA LEU A 242 -7.40 -0.10 7.09
C LEU A 242 -7.99 0.96 6.15
N VAL A 243 -7.41 1.14 4.96
CA VAL A 243 -7.91 2.10 3.97
C VAL A 243 -9.33 1.73 3.52
N ILE A 244 -9.60 0.45 3.28
CA ILE A 244 -10.94 -0.02 2.89
C ILE A 244 -11.95 0.22 4.02
N SER A 245 -11.61 -0.15 5.26
CA SER A 245 -12.47 0.06 6.44
C SER A 245 -12.73 1.53 6.70
N PHE A 246 -11.71 2.39 6.54
CA PHE A 246 -11.84 3.83 6.72
C PHE A 246 -12.73 4.46 5.65
N ALA A 247 -12.56 4.09 4.38
CA ALA A 247 -13.43 4.54 3.30
C ALA A 247 -14.89 4.12 3.52
N LEU A 248 -15.13 2.89 3.98
CA LEU A 248 -16.47 2.40 4.33
C LEU A 248 -17.07 3.18 5.50
N GLY A 249 -16.25 3.48 6.52
CA GLY A 249 -16.66 4.30 7.66
C GLY A 249 -17.05 5.73 7.28
N ILE A 250 -16.27 6.39 6.41
CA ILE A 250 -16.60 7.72 5.88
C ILE A 250 -17.89 7.69 5.08
N LEU A 251 -18.04 6.71 4.19
CA LEU A 251 -19.25 6.56 3.38
C LEU A 251 -20.48 6.42 4.28
N LEU A 252 -20.40 5.58 5.32
CA LEU A 252 -21.46 5.38 6.30
C LEU A 252 -21.76 6.67 7.09
N PHE A 253 -20.73 7.39 7.53
CA PHE A 253 -20.88 8.65 8.23
C PHE A 253 -21.58 9.72 7.36
N MET A 254 -21.20 9.80 6.08
CA MET A 254 -21.78 10.76 5.14
C MET A 254 -23.23 10.44 4.77
N THR A 255 -23.60 9.17 4.68
CA THR A 255 -24.97 8.76 4.36
C THR A 255 -25.90 8.92 5.56
N LEU A 256 -25.43 8.62 6.77
CA LEU A 256 -26.28 8.61 7.96
C LEU A 256 -26.45 9.97 8.62
N ARG A 257 -25.54 10.93 8.37
CA ARG A 257 -25.60 12.31 8.93
C ARG A 257 -26.01 12.32 10.42
N PRO A 258 -25.10 11.86 11.31
CA PRO A 258 -25.38 11.61 12.73
C PRO A 258 -26.07 12.77 13.45
N ASP A 259 -25.71 14.00 13.06
CA ASP A 259 -26.22 15.24 13.65
C ASP A 259 -27.74 15.42 13.44
N ARG A 260 -28.31 14.78 12.41
CA ARG A 260 -29.75 14.86 12.11
C ARG A 260 -30.54 13.70 12.68
N ASN A 261 -29.95 12.50 12.67
CA ASN A 261 -30.62 11.25 13.06
C ASN A 261 -29.71 10.38 13.94
N PRO A 262 -29.49 10.75 15.22
CA PRO A 262 -28.58 10.01 16.11
C PRO A 262 -29.03 8.56 16.34
N THR A 263 -30.33 8.27 16.24
CA THR A 263 -30.91 6.92 16.36
C THR A 263 -30.55 6.00 15.19
N ALA A 264 -30.29 6.54 13.99
CA ALA A 264 -29.93 5.76 12.81
C ALA A 264 -28.50 5.19 12.87
N LEU A 265 -27.58 5.93 13.49
CA LEU A 265 -26.24 5.39 13.78
C LEU A 265 -26.30 4.24 14.77
N ALA A 266 -27.08 4.39 15.84
CA ALA A 266 -27.17 3.40 16.92
C ALA A 266 -27.73 2.06 16.40
N SER A 267 -28.70 2.09 15.49
CA SER A 267 -29.32 0.89 14.93
C SER A 267 -28.43 0.15 13.92
N LEU A 268 -27.57 0.85 13.18
CA LEU A 268 -26.70 0.26 12.14
C LEU A 268 -25.29 -0.10 12.64
N ASN A 269 -24.88 0.42 13.79
CA ASN A 269 -23.62 0.07 14.46
C ASN A 269 -23.36 -1.46 14.56
N PRO A 270 -24.31 -2.31 15.01
CA PRO A 270 -24.06 -3.76 15.10
C PRO A 270 -23.78 -4.40 13.73
N LEU A 271 -24.45 -3.96 12.66
CA LEU A 271 -24.20 -4.43 11.30
C LEU A 271 -22.81 -4.02 10.82
N PHE A 272 -22.41 -2.77 11.07
CA PHE A 272 -21.08 -2.29 10.73
C PHE A 272 -19.96 -3.05 11.46
N ASN A 273 -20.18 -3.39 12.74
CA ASN A 273 -19.24 -4.21 13.51
C ASN A 273 -19.13 -5.63 12.95
N LEU A 274 -20.24 -6.25 12.56
CA LEU A 274 -20.24 -7.56 11.89
C LEU A 274 -19.48 -7.50 10.56
N ILE A 275 -19.76 -6.50 9.72
CA ILE A 275 -19.04 -6.32 8.45
C ILE A 275 -17.55 -6.16 8.72
N SER A 276 -17.16 -5.31 9.66
CA SER A 276 -15.75 -5.08 10.02
C SER A 276 -15.06 -6.33 10.56
N LEU A 277 -15.78 -7.19 11.29
CA LEU A 277 -15.27 -8.46 11.79
C LEU A 277 -15.02 -9.48 10.68
N PHE A 278 -15.94 -9.59 9.70
CA PHE A 278 -15.86 -10.58 8.63
C PHE A 278 -15.11 -10.11 7.38
N LEU A 279 -14.92 -8.80 7.20
CA LEU A 279 -14.24 -8.21 6.06
C LEU A 279 -12.81 -8.77 5.85
N PRO A 280 -11.96 -8.93 6.90
CA PRO A 280 -10.64 -9.54 6.73
C PRO A 280 -10.73 -10.98 6.24
N PHE A 281 -11.66 -11.79 6.76
CA PHE A 281 -11.84 -13.17 6.31
C PHE A 281 -12.25 -13.22 4.85
N ALA A 282 -13.26 -12.42 4.46
CA ALA A 282 -13.70 -12.34 3.07
C ALA A 282 -12.55 -11.92 2.14
N TYR A 283 -11.75 -10.92 2.55
CA TYR A 283 -10.56 -10.48 1.83
C TYR A 283 -9.54 -11.61 1.63
N PHE A 284 -9.12 -12.28 2.71
CA PHE A 284 -8.11 -13.33 2.63
C PHE A 284 -8.61 -14.52 1.81
N ILE A 285 -9.85 -14.97 2.02
CA ILE A 285 -10.45 -16.09 1.29
C ILE A 285 -10.52 -15.80 -0.20
N TYR A 286 -10.99 -14.60 -0.58
CA TYR A 286 -11.12 -14.20 -1.97
C TYR A 286 -9.75 -14.18 -2.68
N TYR A 287 -8.76 -13.49 -2.12
CA TYR A 287 -7.46 -13.34 -2.78
C TYR A 287 -6.66 -14.64 -2.79
N LEU A 288 -6.65 -15.40 -1.69
CA LEU A 288 -5.95 -16.68 -1.62
C LEU A 288 -6.58 -17.73 -2.53
N GLY A 289 -7.92 -17.81 -2.59
CA GLY A 289 -8.61 -18.76 -3.49
C GLY A 289 -8.48 -18.41 -4.97
N LYS A 290 -8.43 -17.11 -5.33
CA LYS A 290 -8.32 -16.68 -6.73
C LYS A 290 -6.89 -16.71 -7.28
N ARG A 291 -5.91 -16.31 -6.48
CA ARG A 291 -4.52 -16.08 -6.95
C ARG A 291 -3.46 -16.82 -6.15
N GLY A 292 -3.79 -17.36 -4.97
CA GLY A 292 -2.81 -17.94 -4.04
C GLY A 292 -1.98 -16.90 -3.28
N TYR A 293 -2.23 -15.60 -3.46
CA TYR A 293 -1.54 -14.54 -2.73
C TYR A 293 -2.47 -13.34 -2.51
N THR A 294 -2.27 -12.63 -1.39
CA THR A 294 -2.89 -11.33 -1.13
C THR A 294 -2.08 -10.21 -1.78
N PRO A 295 -2.66 -9.03 -2.01
CA PRO A 295 -1.94 -7.84 -2.47
C PRO A 295 -0.59 -7.60 -1.76
N GLY A 296 -0.52 -7.69 -0.43
CA GLY A 296 0.72 -7.54 0.33
C GLY A 296 1.70 -8.70 0.15
N LYS A 297 1.21 -9.94 0.06
CA LYS A 297 2.06 -11.11 -0.24
C LYS A 297 2.63 -11.05 -1.66
N GLY A 298 1.81 -10.72 -2.65
CA GLY A 298 2.25 -10.47 -4.02
C GLY A 298 3.25 -9.31 -4.09
N PHE A 299 3.03 -8.24 -3.31
CA PHE A 299 3.97 -7.13 -3.20
C PHE A 299 5.35 -7.54 -2.63
N LEU A 300 5.46 -8.64 -1.90
CA LEU A 300 6.73 -9.19 -1.42
C LEU A 300 7.19 -10.46 -2.17
N GLY A 301 6.56 -10.79 -3.30
CA GLY A 301 6.93 -11.96 -4.11
C GLY A 301 6.61 -13.30 -3.43
N LEU A 302 5.61 -13.32 -2.54
CA LEU A 302 5.19 -14.50 -1.80
C LEU A 302 3.95 -15.12 -2.42
N GLN A 303 3.93 -16.46 -2.46
CA GLN A 303 2.78 -17.23 -2.91
C GLN A 303 2.48 -18.37 -1.94
N VAL A 304 1.18 -18.61 -1.71
CA VAL A 304 0.68 -19.74 -0.93
C VAL A 304 0.28 -20.83 -1.91
N ILE A 305 0.80 -22.04 -1.69
CA ILE A 305 0.49 -23.24 -2.46
C ILE A 305 0.13 -24.37 -1.50
N ARG A 306 -0.54 -25.41 -2.01
CA ARG A 306 -0.75 -26.65 -1.25
C ARG A 306 0.55 -27.45 -1.16
N MET A 307 0.58 -28.43 -0.26
CA MET A 307 1.74 -29.31 -0.08
C MET A 307 2.05 -30.17 -1.32
N ASP A 308 1.07 -30.42 -2.18
CA ASP A 308 1.20 -31.13 -3.44
C ASP A 308 1.68 -30.23 -4.60
N GLY A 309 1.91 -28.94 -4.35
CA GLY A 309 2.31 -27.97 -5.36
C GLY A 309 1.15 -27.33 -6.13
N SER A 310 -0.09 -27.78 -5.90
CA SER A 310 -1.27 -27.22 -6.56
C SER A 310 -1.69 -25.86 -5.97
N GLY A 311 -2.49 -25.12 -6.73
CA GLY A 311 -3.09 -23.87 -6.28
C GLY A 311 -4.07 -24.07 -5.13
N LEU A 312 -4.31 -23.03 -4.33
CA LEU A 312 -5.30 -23.07 -3.25
C LEU A 312 -6.72 -23.07 -3.82
N THR A 313 -7.58 -23.92 -3.26
CA THR A 313 -9.03 -23.79 -3.44
C THR A 313 -9.61 -22.77 -2.46
N TYR A 314 -10.81 -22.26 -2.72
CA TYR A 314 -11.51 -21.37 -1.76
C TYR A 314 -11.77 -22.07 -0.41
N GLY A 315 -11.99 -23.39 -0.41
CA GLY A 315 -12.15 -24.18 0.82
C GLY A 315 -10.86 -24.23 1.64
N ASP A 316 -9.72 -24.49 0.99
CA ASP A 316 -8.41 -24.45 1.67
C ASP A 316 -8.11 -23.05 2.22
N ALA A 317 -8.44 -22.01 1.45
CA ALA A 317 -8.28 -20.61 1.86
C ALA A 317 -9.15 -20.25 3.08
N ALA A 318 -10.39 -20.75 3.15
CA ALA A 318 -11.29 -20.56 4.28
C ALA A 318 -10.77 -21.27 5.54
N ILE A 319 -10.44 -22.57 5.44
CA ILE A 319 -9.86 -23.34 6.55
C ILE A 319 -8.62 -22.64 7.08
N ARG A 320 -7.72 -22.22 6.19
CA ARG A 320 -6.51 -21.47 6.53
C ARG A 320 -6.84 -20.16 7.26
N SER A 321 -7.83 -19.41 6.78
CA SER A 321 -8.19 -18.10 7.33
C SER A 321 -8.80 -18.22 8.73
N PHE A 322 -9.71 -19.16 8.96
CA PHE A 322 -10.27 -19.42 10.29
C PHE A 322 -9.23 -20.02 11.25
N SER A 323 -8.27 -20.80 10.73
CA SER A 323 -7.16 -21.35 11.53
C SER A 323 -6.20 -20.28 12.06
N TYR A 324 -6.25 -19.04 11.57
CA TYR A 324 -5.53 -17.93 12.19
C TYR A 324 -6.04 -17.64 13.60
N ILE A 325 -7.34 -17.83 13.89
CA ILE A 325 -7.91 -17.68 15.23
C ILE A 325 -7.27 -18.70 16.18
N LEU A 326 -7.19 -19.97 15.77
CA LEU A 326 -6.52 -21.00 16.56
C LEU A 326 -5.02 -20.71 16.74
N SER A 327 -4.38 -20.11 15.72
CA SER A 327 -2.97 -19.73 15.80
C SER A 327 -2.72 -18.53 16.73
N SER A 328 -3.72 -17.66 16.95
CA SER A 328 -3.60 -16.46 17.78
C SER A 328 -3.97 -16.70 19.26
N ILE A 329 -4.92 -17.60 19.56
CA ILE A 329 -5.36 -17.95 20.93
C ILE A 329 -4.19 -18.20 21.90
N PRO A 330 -3.19 -19.04 21.57
CA PRO A 330 -2.06 -19.32 22.47
C PRO A 330 -1.01 -18.20 22.37
N LEU A 331 -1.38 -16.94 22.60
CA LEU A 331 -0.48 -15.78 22.54
C LEU A 331 0.34 -15.69 21.23
N TYR A 332 -0.32 -15.92 20.08
CA TYR A 332 0.31 -15.94 18.75
C TYR A 332 1.42 -17.00 18.56
N LEU A 333 1.51 -18.00 19.44
CA LEU A 333 2.53 -19.05 19.35
C LEU A 333 2.45 -19.84 18.03
N GLY A 334 1.24 -19.98 17.47
CA GLY A 334 1.05 -20.62 16.16
C GLY A 334 1.67 -19.87 14.99
N PHE A 335 1.91 -18.56 15.13
CA PHE A 335 2.67 -17.74 14.17
C PHE A 335 4.16 -17.79 14.45
N LEU A 336 4.56 -17.74 15.73
CA LEU A 336 5.97 -17.84 16.13
C LEU A 336 6.59 -19.19 15.71
N TRP A 337 5.78 -20.25 15.65
CA TRP A 337 6.17 -21.58 15.16
C TRP A 337 6.80 -21.55 13.75
N ILE A 338 6.45 -20.58 12.90
CA ILE A 338 7.03 -20.39 11.56
C ILE A 338 8.56 -20.21 11.63
N ALA A 339 9.08 -19.59 12.69
CA ALA A 339 10.52 -19.38 12.84
C ALA A 339 11.28 -20.69 13.05
N PHE A 340 10.67 -21.64 13.78
CA PHE A 340 11.29 -22.90 14.21
C PHE A 340 11.05 -24.06 13.24
N ASP A 341 9.94 -24.07 12.52
CA ASP A 341 9.58 -25.16 11.63
C ASP A 341 10.54 -25.28 10.42
N LYS A 342 10.94 -26.52 10.09
CA LYS A 342 11.89 -26.79 8.98
C LYS A 342 11.37 -26.32 7.62
N ARG A 343 10.05 -26.39 7.40
CA ARG A 343 9.38 -25.90 6.16
C ARG A 343 8.80 -24.49 6.34
N LYS A 344 9.15 -23.82 7.44
CA LYS A 344 8.62 -22.49 7.83
C LYS A 344 7.09 -22.47 7.84
N GLN A 345 6.43 -23.53 8.31
CA GLN A 345 4.96 -23.61 8.41
C GLN A 345 4.45 -23.17 9.78
N GLY A 346 3.41 -22.34 9.81
CA GLY A 346 2.64 -22.02 11.01
C GLY A 346 1.55 -23.07 11.29
N TRP A 347 0.85 -22.96 12.42
CA TRP A 347 -0.23 -23.90 12.74
C TRP A 347 -1.37 -23.84 11.72
N HIS A 348 -1.76 -22.64 11.30
CA HIS A 348 -2.71 -22.42 10.20
C HIS A 348 -2.26 -23.01 8.85
N ASP A 349 -0.94 -23.03 8.58
CA ASP A 349 -0.38 -23.67 7.38
C ASP A 349 -0.55 -25.18 7.44
N LYS A 350 -0.24 -25.77 8.61
CA LYS A 350 -0.32 -27.21 8.86
C LYS A 350 -1.76 -27.72 8.81
N ILE A 351 -2.69 -27.00 9.44
CA ILE A 351 -4.12 -27.36 9.44
C ILE A 351 -4.68 -27.34 8.01
N ALA A 352 -4.35 -26.31 7.24
CA ALA A 352 -4.81 -26.18 5.86
C ALA A 352 -4.00 -27.01 4.83
N LYS A 353 -2.95 -27.73 5.26
CA LYS A 353 -2.01 -28.43 4.36
C LYS A 353 -1.45 -27.51 3.25
N THR A 354 -0.99 -26.34 3.66
CA THR A 354 -0.45 -25.30 2.75
C THR A 354 0.96 -24.89 3.15
N GLN A 355 1.70 -24.29 2.23
CA GLN A 355 3.02 -23.72 2.46
C GLN A 355 3.18 -22.40 1.70
N VAL A 356 4.04 -21.53 2.21
CA VAL A 356 4.34 -20.24 1.56
C VAL A 356 5.74 -20.27 0.99
N ILE A 357 5.83 -19.97 -0.30
CA ILE A 357 7.03 -20.02 -1.10
C ILE A 357 7.40 -18.63 -1.59
N ARG A 358 8.68 -18.42 -1.92
CA ARG A 358 9.15 -17.24 -2.66
C ARG A 358 8.96 -17.53 -4.15
N ALA A 359 8.06 -16.79 -4.79
CA ALA A 359 7.78 -16.90 -6.22
C ALA A 359 8.63 -15.93 -7.06
N GLU A 360 8.98 -14.78 -6.49
CA GLU A 360 9.74 -13.73 -7.18
C GLU A 360 10.77 -13.08 -6.25
N ASP A 361 11.97 -12.83 -6.77
CA ASP A 361 12.99 -12.00 -6.11
C ASP A 361 12.62 -10.51 -6.20
N VAL A 362 12.10 -9.96 -5.10
CA VAL A 362 11.70 -8.55 -5.07
C VAL A 362 12.87 -7.61 -4.76
N PRO A 363 12.94 -6.44 -5.43
CA PRO A 363 13.96 -5.42 -5.17
C PRO A 363 13.90 -4.87 -3.74
N ALA A 364 15.03 -4.38 -3.24
CA ALA A 364 15.18 -3.94 -1.86
C ALA A 364 14.20 -2.82 -1.45
N TRP A 365 13.87 -1.89 -2.35
CA TRP A 365 12.96 -0.77 -2.05
C TRP A 365 11.54 -1.24 -1.68
N ARG A 366 11.02 -2.32 -2.28
CA ARG A 366 9.71 -2.90 -1.91
C ARG A 366 9.73 -3.40 -0.46
N LYS A 367 10.86 -3.95 -0.01
CA LYS A 367 11.05 -4.39 1.38
C LYS A 367 11.04 -3.20 2.34
N TRP A 368 11.73 -2.11 1.99
CA TRP A 368 11.73 -0.88 2.78
C TRP A 368 10.34 -0.24 2.88
N ILE A 369 9.58 -0.22 1.79
CA ILE A 369 8.19 0.27 1.83
C ILE A 369 7.32 -0.60 2.75
N ALA A 370 7.48 -1.92 2.74
CA ALA A 370 6.74 -2.79 3.65
C ALA A 370 7.13 -2.59 5.12
N LEU A 371 8.34 -2.11 5.40
CA LEU A 371 8.82 -1.78 6.75
C LEU A 371 8.36 -0.39 7.23
N LEU A 372 8.11 0.56 6.33
CA LEU A 372 7.66 1.91 6.67
C LEU A 372 6.44 1.92 7.62
N PRO A 373 5.33 1.23 7.34
CA PRO A 373 4.19 1.20 8.27
C PRO A 373 4.52 0.52 9.60
N VAL A 374 5.46 -0.43 9.63
CA VAL A 374 5.91 -1.08 10.89
C VAL A 374 6.56 -0.09 11.84
N ILE A 375 7.23 0.93 11.30
CA ILE A 375 7.90 1.97 12.09
C ILE A 375 6.96 3.15 12.35
N LEU A 376 6.20 3.56 11.33
CA LEU A 376 5.36 4.75 11.38
C LEU A 376 4.16 4.58 12.31
N ILE A 377 3.47 3.43 12.27
CA ILE A 377 2.28 3.17 13.10
C ILE A 377 2.58 3.27 14.61
N PRO A 378 3.60 2.57 15.17
CA PRO A 378 3.92 2.72 16.59
C PRO A 378 4.45 4.11 16.92
N LEU A 379 5.19 4.77 16.01
CA LEU A 379 5.63 6.15 16.22
C LEU A 379 4.43 7.10 16.38
N ILE A 380 3.43 7.01 15.50
CA ILE A 380 2.19 7.77 15.62
C ILE A 380 1.48 7.43 16.93
N GLY A 381 1.40 6.16 17.31
CA GLY A 381 0.80 5.71 18.57
C GLY A 381 1.49 6.30 19.80
N ILE A 382 2.83 6.33 19.83
CA ILE A 382 3.61 6.93 20.92
C ILE A 382 3.39 8.43 20.98
N VAL A 383 3.45 9.13 19.83
CA VAL A 383 3.19 10.58 19.78
C VAL A 383 1.78 10.89 20.26
N ALA A 384 0.78 10.11 19.83
CA ALA A 384 -0.60 10.27 20.28
C ALA A 384 -0.75 10.02 21.80
N ALA A 385 -0.11 8.97 22.34
CA ALA A 385 -0.14 8.66 23.76
C ALA A 385 0.50 9.76 24.62
N LEU A 386 1.57 10.40 24.13
CA LEU A 386 2.21 11.54 24.80
C LEU A 386 1.41 12.83 24.65
N SER A 387 0.79 13.05 23.48
CA SER A 387 0.06 14.28 23.18
C SER A 387 -1.31 14.34 23.84
N LEU A 388 -1.98 13.19 24.02
CA LEU A 388 -3.34 13.13 24.57
C LEU A 388 -3.47 13.70 26.00
N PRO A 389 -2.66 13.30 27.00
CA PRO A 389 -2.80 13.85 28.36
C PRO A 389 -2.49 15.35 28.39
N VAL A 390 -1.51 15.79 27.60
CA VAL A 390 -1.15 17.21 27.46
C VAL A 390 -2.32 17.99 26.88
N TYR A 391 -2.90 17.49 25.78
CA TYR A 391 -4.06 18.11 25.14
C TYR A 391 -5.27 18.20 26.09
N LEU A 392 -5.58 17.11 26.78
CA LEU A 392 -6.69 17.07 27.75
C LEU A 392 -6.50 18.12 28.86
N LYS A 393 -5.27 18.24 29.40
CA LYS A 393 -4.92 19.26 30.41
C LYS A 393 -5.08 20.70 29.90
N TYR A 394 -4.80 20.97 28.63
CA TYR A 394 -5.03 22.30 28.06
C TYR A 394 -6.52 22.62 27.92
N THR A 395 -7.32 21.66 27.47
CA THR A 395 -8.76 21.89 27.27
C THR A 395 -9.52 22.14 28.57
N SER A 396 -9.22 21.39 29.63
CA SER A 396 -9.83 21.57 30.95
C SER A 396 -9.50 22.93 31.57
N ARG A 397 -8.24 23.36 31.50
CA ARG A 397 -7.83 24.70 31.96
C ARG A 397 -8.57 25.81 31.23
N ALA A 398 -8.73 25.69 29.92
CA ALA A 398 -9.51 26.64 29.14
C ALA A 398 -10.99 26.69 29.58
N CYS A 399 -11.58 25.53 29.92
CA CYS A 399 -12.94 25.47 30.47
C CYS A 399 -13.05 26.12 31.85
N VAL A 400 -12.09 25.91 32.76
CA VAL A 400 -12.07 26.54 34.09
C VAL A 400 -12.01 28.06 33.95
N VAL A 401 -11.06 28.58 33.16
CA VAL A 401 -10.90 30.03 32.94
C VAL A 401 -12.18 30.64 32.36
N LYS A 402 -12.82 29.95 31.43
CA LYS A 402 -14.10 30.40 30.86
C LYS A 402 -15.22 30.42 31.90
N ALA A 403 -15.36 29.36 32.70
CA ALA A 403 -16.37 29.27 33.74
C ALA A 403 -16.20 30.39 34.78
N VAL A 404 -14.98 30.60 35.28
CA VAL A 404 -14.65 31.69 36.21
C VAL A 404 -15.00 33.05 35.61
N SER A 405 -14.60 33.31 34.36
CA SER A 405 -14.89 34.59 33.68
C SER A 405 -16.40 34.82 33.50
N ASP A 406 -17.16 33.78 33.13
CA ASP A 406 -18.62 33.88 32.98
C ASP A 406 -19.30 34.11 34.35
N LEU A 407 -18.90 33.37 35.39
CA LEU A 407 -19.45 33.48 36.75
C LEU A 407 -19.19 34.85 37.34
N GLN A 408 -17.98 35.38 37.19
CA GLN A 408 -17.62 36.71 37.68
C GLN A 408 -18.42 37.81 36.95
N THR A 409 -18.66 37.64 35.65
CA THR A 409 -19.53 38.53 34.89
C THR A 409 -20.97 38.51 35.43
N VAL A 410 -21.51 37.31 35.70
CA VAL A 410 -22.86 37.17 36.26
C VAL A 410 -22.95 37.78 37.66
N LYS A 411 -21.94 37.56 38.51
CA LYS A 411 -21.84 38.15 39.84
C LYS A 411 -21.92 39.68 39.79
N SER A 412 -21.15 40.35 38.93
CA SER A 412 -21.19 41.81 38.82
C SER A 412 -22.58 42.35 38.45
N HIS A 413 -23.33 41.63 37.61
CA HIS A 413 -24.72 42.02 37.30
C HIS A 413 -25.70 41.73 38.44
N LEU A 414 -25.48 40.67 39.22
CA LEU A 414 -26.29 40.39 40.41
C LEU A 414 -26.10 41.48 41.46
N GLU A 415 -24.87 41.92 41.67
CA GLU A 415 -24.54 43.05 42.55
C GLU A 415 -25.19 44.34 42.04
N GLU A 416 -25.09 44.65 40.74
CA GLU A 416 -25.77 45.81 40.14
C GLU A 416 -27.30 45.77 40.38
N HIS A 417 -27.90 44.59 40.27
CA HIS A 417 -29.33 44.39 40.52
C HIS A 417 -29.67 44.65 41.99
N TYR A 418 -28.87 44.13 42.92
CA TYR A 418 -29.03 44.38 44.35
C TYR A 418 -28.93 45.86 44.68
N TYR A 419 -27.94 46.58 44.13
CA TYR A 419 -27.83 48.04 44.31
C TYR A 419 -29.04 48.82 43.79
N ARG A 420 -29.76 48.29 42.80
CA ARG A 420 -30.92 48.98 42.19
C ARG A 420 -32.25 48.63 42.86
N TYR A 421 -32.42 47.39 43.31
CA TYR A 421 -33.70 46.86 43.78
C TYR A 421 -33.67 46.37 45.23
N ASP A 422 -32.55 46.54 45.92
CA ASP A 422 -32.33 46.13 47.32
C ASP A 422 -32.60 44.64 47.59
N SER A 423 -32.47 43.82 46.55
CA SER A 423 -32.68 42.39 46.58
C SER A 423 -32.01 41.70 45.39
N TYR A 424 -31.61 40.44 45.56
CA TYR A 424 -31.17 39.57 44.48
C TYR A 424 -32.38 38.89 43.80
N PRO A 425 -32.30 38.53 42.50
CA PRO A 425 -33.35 37.78 41.84
C PRO A 425 -33.57 36.43 42.52
N LEU A 426 -34.83 36.05 42.75
CA LEU A 426 -35.15 34.74 43.32
C LEU A 426 -34.70 33.61 42.37
N THR A 427 -34.46 32.42 42.92
CA THR A 427 -33.97 31.24 42.17
C THR A 427 -34.77 30.98 40.88
N GLY A 428 -36.10 31.14 40.91
CA GLY A 428 -36.97 30.93 39.74
C GLY A 428 -36.86 32.00 38.65
N GLU A 429 -36.35 33.18 38.98
CA GLU A 429 -36.28 34.35 38.08
C GLU A 429 -34.93 34.50 37.39
N PHE A 430 -33.92 33.74 37.83
CA PHE A 430 -32.54 33.84 37.36
C PHE A 430 -32.41 33.80 35.84
N ARG A 431 -33.15 32.92 35.16
CA ARG A 431 -33.08 32.79 33.70
C ARG A 431 -33.59 34.04 32.98
N THR A 432 -34.63 34.67 33.52
CA THR A 432 -35.21 35.90 32.98
C THR A 432 -34.26 37.06 33.23
N PHE A 433 -33.69 37.14 34.43
CA PHE A 433 -32.65 38.09 34.80
C PHE A 433 -31.44 38.02 33.86
N LEU A 434 -30.88 36.83 33.59
CA LEU A 434 -29.74 36.68 32.68
C LEU A 434 -30.05 37.20 31.28
N ARG A 435 -31.27 36.98 30.78
CA ARG A 435 -31.68 37.50 29.46
C ARG A 435 -31.81 39.01 29.44
N SER A 436 -32.34 39.62 30.50
CA SER A 436 -32.49 41.07 30.57
C SER A 436 -31.16 41.78 30.76
N SER A 437 -30.28 41.24 31.61
CA SER A 437 -29.05 41.93 32.01
C SER A 437 -27.90 41.69 31.03
N LEU A 438 -27.74 40.46 30.53
CA LEU A 438 -26.61 40.08 29.66
C LEU A 438 -26.98 39.93 28.18
N GLY A 439 -28.27 39.97 27.83
CA GLY A 439 -28.76 39.69 26.47
C GLY A 439 -28.54 38.24 26.00
N ARG A 440 -27.81 37.42 26.76
CA ARG A 440 -27.54 36.01 26.49
C ARG A 440 -27.41 35.22 27.79
N ILE A 441 -27.72 33.93 27.74
CA ILE A 441 -27.51 33.01 28.86
C ILE A 441 -26.13 32.35 28.66
N PRO A 442 -25.13 32.67 29.50
CA PRO A 442 -23.83 32.02 29.41
C PRO A 442 -23.97 30.53 29.76
N ARG A 443 -23.13 29.70 29.15
CA ARG A 443 -23.26 28.24 29.17
C ARG A 443 -22.04 27.62 29.84
N ASP A 444 -22.32 26.79 30.84
CA ASP A 444 -21.32 26.07 31.58
C ASP A 444 -20.58 25.09 30.64
N PRO A 445 -19.23 25.22 30.48
CA PRO A 445 -18.44 24.32 29.66
C PRO A 445 -18.37 22.88 30.18
N PHE A 446 -18.68 22.64 31.45
CA PHE A 446 -18.64 21.32 32.07
C PHE A 446 -19.99 20.58 32.06
N ASN A 447 -21.10 21.30 31.89
CA ASN A 447 -22.45 20.74 31.94
C ASN A 447 -23.15 20.67 30.57
N ASN A 448 -22.49 20.14 29.54
CA ASN A 448 -23.05 19.96 28.19
C ASN A 448 -23.74 21.23 27.62
N GLY A 449 -23.28 22.42 28.01
CA GLY A 449 -23.84 23.71 27.57
C GLY A 449 -25.14 24.13 28.25
N ALA A 450 -25.52 23.51 29.37
CA ALA A 450 -26.57 24.01 30.25
C ALA A 450 -26.14 25.32 30.96
N PRO A 451 -27.09 26.12 31.49
CA PRO A 451 -26.74 27.30 32.27
C PRO A 451 -26.07 26.93 33.60
N TYR A 452 -25.33 27.89 34.15
CA TYR A 452 -24.78 27.83 35.52
C TYR A 452 -25.89 27.65 36.56
N ARG A 453 -25.52 27.07 37.70
CA ARG A 453 -26.43 26.86 38.83
C ARG A 453 -26.50 28.10 39.69
N TYR A 454 -27.70 28.37 40.20
CA TYR A 454 -27.97 29.57 40.99
C TYR A 454 -29.02 29.25 42.04
N GLN A 455 -28.80 29.73 43.25
CA GLN A 455 -29.74 29.68 44.36
C GLN A 455 -29.69 31.02 45.11
N SER A 456 -30.86 31.58 45.40
CA SER A 456 -30.99 32.83 46.17
C SER A 456 -32.34 32.89 46.89
N ASP A 457 -32.31 33.49 48.08
CA ASP A 457 -33.46 33.83 48.93
C ASP A 457 -33.86 35.31 48.83
N GLY A 458 -33.17 36.09 47.98
CA GLY A 458 -33.37 37.52 47.80
C GLY A 458 -32.38 38.41 48.59
N PHE A 459 -31.70 37.87 49.60
CA PHE A 459 -30.70 38.59 50.38
C PHE A 459 -29.29 38.05 50.17
N THR A 460 -29.18 36.76 49.93
CA THR A 460 -27.94 36.05 49.61
C THR A 460 -28.06 35.34 48.27
N PHE A 461 -26.92 35.05 47.64
CA PHE A 461 -26.89 34.18 46.47
C PHE A 461 -25.69 33.21 46.52
N THR A 462 -25.90 32.05 45.91
CA THR A 462 -24.86 31.07 45.59
C THR A 462 -24.96 30.77 44.11
N LEU A 463 -23.86 31.00 43.39
CA LEU A 463 -23.73 30.79 41.94
C LEU A 463 -22.56 29.83 41.70
N TRP A 464 -22.79 28.73 40.98
CA TRP A 464 -21.72 27.76 40.74
C TRP A 464 -21.75 27.08 39.38
N SER A 465 -20.58 26.56 39.00
CA SER A 465 -20.39 25.60 37.92
C SER A 465 -20.07 24.23 38.52
N ILE A 466 -20.56 23.16 37.88
CA ILE A 466 -20.37 21.75 38.35
C ILE A 466 -18.93 21.23 38.24
N GLY A 467 -17.98 22.09 37.82
CA GLY A 467 -16.57 21.76 37.81
C GLY A 467 -16.10 20.67 36.82
N PRO A 468 -14.79 20.36 36.81
CA PRO A 468 -14.15 19.45 35.86
C PRO A 468 -14.52 17.98 36.01
N ASP A 469 -14.98 17.55 37.19
CA ASP A 469 -15.45 16.19 37.49
C ASP A 469 -16.85 15.92 36.92
N ARG A 470 -17.61 16.98 36.58
CA ARG A 470 -18.97 16.94 36.04
C ARG A 470 -19.99 16.32 37.00
N GLU A 471 -19.70 16.36 38.29
CA GLU A 471 -20.62 15.96 39.36
C GLU A 471 -21.12 17.25 40.04
N ASP A 472 -22.43 17.37 40.25
CA ASP A 472 -22.99 18.58 40.89
C ASP A 472 -22.92 18.37 42.41
N ASP A 473 -21.95 19.00 43.06
CA ASP A 473 -21.76 18.93 44.51
C ASP A 473 -22.64 19.91 45.29
N HIS A 474 -23.58 20.58 44.60
CA HIS A 474 -24.52 21.55 45.17
C HIS A 474 -23.83 22.68 45.94
N ALA A 475 -22.70 23.17 45.41
CA ALA A 475 -21.86 24.20 46.01
C ALA A 475 -21.35 23.87 47.43
N ARG A 476 -21.12 22.57 47.73
CA ARG A 476 -20.59 22.13 49.04
C ARG A 476 -19.08 21.93 49.05
N ILE A 477 -18.52 21.62 47.89
CA ILE A 477 -17.10 21.36 47.69
C ILE A 477 -16.61 22.41 46.68
N ALA A 478 -15.63 23.23 47.08
CA ALA A 478 -15.10 24.28 46.24
C ALA A 478 -13.75 23.87 45.62
N ILE A 479 -13.57 24.15 44.33
CA ILE A 479 -12.27 24.08 43.66
C ILE A 479 -11.64 25.46 43.66
N ASP A 480 -10.36 25.54 44.04
CA ASP A 480 -9.52 26.73 43.83
C ASP A 480 -9.15 26.84 42.34
N PRO A 481 -9.70 27.80 41.58
CA PRO A 481 -9.47 27.88 40.15
C PRO A 481 -8.02 28.26 39.79
N LEU A 482 -7.30 28.94 40.68
CA LEU A 482 -5.92 29.42 40.48
C LEU A 482 -4.88 28.33 40.77
N ARG A 483 -5.19 27.44 41.72
CA ARG A 483 -4.34 26.30 42.09
C ARG A 483 -4.68 25.03 41.32
N SER A 484 -5.88 24.96 40.75
CA SER A 484 -6.33 23.81 39.96
C SER A 484 -5.44 23.56 38.75
N GLN A 485 -4.87 22.36 38.65
CA GLN A 485 -4.04 22.00 37.52
C GLN A 485 -4.85 21.57 36.29
N GLY A 486 -6.18 21.54 36.41
CA GLY A 486 -7.11 21.21 35.33
C GLY A 486 -7.21 19.70 35.08
N PHE A 487 -7.17 18.85 36.09
CA PHE A 487 -7.38 17.41 35.87
C PHE A 487 -8.27 16.81 36.95
N LEU A 488 -9.54 16.56 36.63
CA LEU A 488 -10.51 15.80 37.46
C LEU A 488 -10.43 16.14 38.96
N GLU A 489 -10.24 17.42 39.27
CA GLU A 489 -10.31 17.89 40.65
C GLU A 489 -11.78 17.89 41.04
N LYS A 490 -12.06 17.38 42.23
CA LYS A 490 -13.42 17.26 42.74
C LYS A 490 -13.93 18.60 43.23
N GLY A 491 -15.17 18.93 42.88
CA GLY A 491 -15.87 20.10 43.41
C GLY A 491 -16.36 21.09 42.37
N ASP A 492 -17.09 22.07 42.86
CA ASP A 492 -17.71 23.13 42.09
C ASP A 492 -16.83 24.40 42.06
N ILE A 493 -17.01 25.23 41.04
CA ILE A 493 -16.49 26.61 41.03
C ILE A 493 -17.59 27.50 41.58
N ILE A 494 -17.42 28.05 42.78
CA ILE A 494 -18.49 28.70 43.56
C ILE A 494 -18.22 30.19 43.76
N PHE A 495 -19.26 31.00 43.63
CA PHE A 495 -19.28 32.43 43.98
C PHE A 495 -20.49 32.69 44.90
N THR A 496 -20.29 33.41 45.99
CA THR A 496 -21.33 33.72 46.99
C THR A 496 -21.47 35.23 47.22
N SER A 497 -22.58 35.66 47.84
CA SER A 497 -22.78 37.04 48.31
C SER A 497 -22.03 37.38 49.60
N ASP A 498 -21.65 36.37 50.39
CA ASP A 498 -21.02 36.59 51.70
C ASP A 498 -19.54 36.95 51.54
N ALA A 499 -19.19 38.17 51.96
CA ALA A 499 -17.82 38.69 51.93
C ALA A 499 -16.83 37.83 52.72
N GLU A 500 -17.28 37.07 53.72
CA GLU A 500 -16.42 36.24 54.58
C GLU A 500 -15.87 34.98 53.87
N ILE A 501 -16.54 34.52 52.80
CA ILE A 501 -16.09 33.40 51.96
C ILE A 501 -15.22 33.91 50.81
N ASP A 502 -15.58 35.04 50.21
CA ASP A 502 -14.75 35.72 49.20
C ASP A 502 -13.41 36.21 49.79
N GLU A 503 -13.40 36.75 51.02
CA GLU A 503 -12.17 37.16 51.72
C GLU A 503 -11.32 35.94 52.06
N LYS A 504 -11.91 34.81 52.47
CA LYS A 504 -11.17 33.55 52.62
C LYS A 504 -10.57 33.07 51.30
N LEU A 505 -11.30 33.17 50.19
CA LEU A 505 -10.81 32.81 48.84
C LEU A 505 -9.68 33.76 48.36
N GLU A 506 -9.73 35.04 48.68
CA GLU A 506 -8.67 36.02 48.37
C GLU A 506 -7.46 35.93 49.31
N LEU A 507 -7.64 35.61 50.60
CA LEU A 507 -6.57 35.43 51.60
C LEU A 507 -5.64 34.25 51.27
N PHE A 508 -6.09 33.31 50.44
CA PHE A 508 -5.25 32.22 49.92
C PHE A 508 -4.32 32.66 48.76
N GLY A 509 -4.23 33.96 48.46
CA GLY A 509 -3.14 34.60 47.71
C GLY A 509 -1.79 34.55 48.43
N MET A 510 -1.26 33.33 48.65
CA MET A 510 -0.07 32.98 49.43
C MET A 510 1.07 34.01 49.38
N THR A 511 1.64 34.33 50.55
CA THR A 511 3.03 34.80 50.65
C THR A 511 3.90 33.71 51.30
N PRO A 512 5.22 33.71 51.05
CA PRO A 512 6.01 32.49 50.92
C PRO A 512 6.66 32.12 52.25
N ASP A 513 6.28 31.00 52.86
CA ASP A 513 7.25 29.99 53.29
C ASP A 513 6.57 28.68 53.72
N GLU A 514 7.34 27.61 53.60
CA GLU A 514 7.16 26.29 54.22
C GLU A 514 6.00 25.40 53.75
N THR A 515 6.34 24.57 52.75
CA THR A 515 6.05 23.13 52.67
C THR A 515 4.94 22.55 53.56
N GLU A 516 3.82 22.18 52.96
CA GLU A 516 3.07 20.97 53.35
C GLU A 516 2.46 20.29 52.11
N PRO A 517 2.54 18.94 51.98
CA PRO A 517 2.30 18.25 50.72
C PRO A 517 0.97 17.50 50.69
N ASP A 518 -0.13 17.99 51.27
CA ASP A 518 -1.38 17.23 51.27
C ASP A 518 -2.54 18.07 50.73
N GLY A 519 -3.17 17.57 49.65
CA GLY A 519 -4.29 18.21 48.96
C GLY A 519 -5.57 18.13 49.77
N GLU A 520 -5.74 19.04 50.72
CA GLU A 520 -6.97 19.13 51.52
C GLU A 520 -8.12 19.80 50.74
N ILE A 521 -9.25 19.09 50.75
CA ILE A 521 -10.55 19.51 50.25
C ILE A 521 -11.21 20.33 51.38
N PHE A 522 -11.52 21.60 51.12
CA PHE A 522 -12.26 22.41 52.08
C PHE A 522 -13.76 22.14 51.96
N THR A 523 -14.33 21.44 52.95
CA THR A 523 -15.78 21.35 53.13
C THR A 523 -16.29 22.63 53.78
N VAL A 524 -17.12 23.39 53.07
CA VAL A 524 -17.83 24.53 53.66
C VAL A 524 -19.06 23.97 54.39
N THR A 525 -18.96 23.82 55.71
CA THR A 525 -20.15 23.59 56.55
C THR A 525 -20.86 24.91 56.77
N PRO A 526 -22.19 25.01 56.55
CA PRO A 526 -22.94 26.21 56.91
C PRO A 526 -22.85 26.43 58.42
N SER A 527 -22.46 27.63 58.84
CA SER A 527 -22.66 28.06 60.23
C SER A 527 -24.16 27.97 60.54
N PRO A 528 -24.56 27.34 61.65
CA PRO A 528 -25.96 27.36 62.04
C PRO A 528 -26.27 28.76 62.56
N LEU A 529 -27.20 29.46 61.90
CA LEU A 529 -28.25 30.25 62.54
C LEU A 529 -29.28 30.73 61.51
#